data_AF-A0A1W9MFD7-F1
#
_entry.id   AF-A0A1W9MFD7-F1
#
_cell.length_a   1.000
_cell.length_b   1.000
_cell.length_c   1.000
_cell.angle_alpha   90.00
_cell.angle_beta   90.00
_cell.angle_gamma   90.00
#
_symmetry.space_group_name_H-M   'P 1'
#
loop_
_entity.id
_entity.type
_entity.pdbx_description
1 polymer ?
#
loop_
_entity_poly.entity_id
_entity_poly.type
_entity_poly.pdbx_seq_one_letter_code
_entity_poly.pdbx_strand_id
1 'polypeptide(L)' 'METVTLDKVYILLQKMEYRLKTIEIEMQELIECPELRMEFIGKMKKRSNEPTVKIGTLENFRKKYKLD' A
#
# COMPACT_ATOMS: atom_id res chain seq x y z
N MET A 1 -20.70 -1.00 -23.82
CA MET A 1 -19.54 -0.10 -23.62
C MET A 1 -19.87 0.77 -22.42
N GLU A 2 -19.14 0.65 -21.32
CA GLU A 2 -19.38 1.50 -20.15
C GLU A 2 -18.90 2.92 -20.48
N THR A 3 -19.83 3.87 -20.51
CA THR A 3 -19.52 5.29 -20.66
C THR A 3 -19.04 5.84 -19.32
N VAL A 4 -17.74 6.10 -19.25
CA VAL A 4 -17.18 6.92 -18.17
C VAL A 4 -17.58 8.36 -18.46
N THR A 5 -18.43 8.92 -17.61
CA THR A 5 -18.81 10.34 -17.69
C THR A 5 -17.68 11.21 -17.16
N LEU A 6 -17.53 12.41 -17.71
CA LEU A 6 -16.57 13.42 -17.24
C LEU A 6 -16.63 13.63 -15.71
N ASP A 7 -17.83 13.58 -15.14
CA ASP A 7 -18.06 13.69 -13.69
C ASP A 7 -17.40 12.55 -12.90
N LYS A 8 -17.44 11.30 -13.41
CA LYS A 8 -16.78 10.16 -12.76
C LYS A 8 -15.26 10.32 -12.78
N VAL A 9 -14.71 10.87 -13.87
CA VAL A 9 -13.27 11.18 -13.97
C VAL A 9 -12.89 12.29 -12.99
N TYR A 10 -13.70 13.35 -12.91
CA TYR A 10 -13.47 14.47 -12.01
C TYR A 10 -13.49 14.05 -10.54
N ILE A 11 -14.47 13.24 -10.13
CA ILE A 11 -14.55 12.66 -8.77
C ILE A 11 -13.32 11.80 -8.47
N LEU A 12 -12.86 11.00 -9.45
CA LEU A 12 -11.67 10.18 -9.27
C LEU A 12 -10.42 11.05 -9.06
N LEU A 13 -10.26 12.11 -9.84
CA LEU A 13 -9.14 13.05 -9.72
C LEU A 13 -9.14 13.74 -8.35
N GLN A 14 -10.29 14.20 -7.86
CA GLN A 14 -10.40 14.79 -6.52
C GLN A 14 -10.02 13.80 -5.41
N LYS A 15 -10.44 12.54 -5.53
CA LYS A 15 -10.04 11.48 -4.59
C LYS A 15 -8.55 11.19 -4.64
N MET A 16 -7.93 11.22 -5.82
CA MET A 16 -6.49 11.05 -5.98
C MET A 16 -5.72 12.22 -5.37
N GLU A 17 -6.15 13.47 -5.61
CA GLU A 17 -5.54 14.65 -5.01
C GLU A 17 -5.57 14.61 -3.48
N TYR A 18 -6.73 14.26 -2.89
CA TYR A 18 -6.87 14.13 -1.44
C TYR A 18 -5.90 13.07 -0.87
N ARG A 19 -5.79 11.91 -1.52
CA ARG A 19 -4.88 10.84 -1.08
C ARG A 19 -3.42 11.26 -1.19
N LEU A 20 -3.05 12.00 -2.23
CA LEU A 20 -1.68 12.50 -2.40
C LEU A 20 -1.31 13.49 -1.28
N LYS A 21 -2.20 14.43 -0.96
CA LYS A 21 -2.00 15.37 0.16
C LYS A 21 -1.86 14.66 1.51
N THR A 22 -2.64 13.59 1.73
CA THR A 22 -2.55 12.80 2.96
C THR A 22 -1.18 12.13 3.09
N ILE A 23 -0.70 11.51 2.01
CA ILE A 23 0.63 10.88 1.97
C ILE A 23 1.75 11.91 2.20
N GLU A 24 1.62 13.11 1.62
CA GLU A 24 2.60 14.18 1.80
C GLU A 24 2.73 14.61 3.26
N ILE A 25 1.59 14.76 3.97
CA ILE A 25 1.56 15.07 5.41
C ILE A 25 2.20 13.95 6.22
N GLU A 26 1.80 12.69 5.98
CA GLU A 26 2.38 11.53 6.67
C GLU A 26 3.90 11.43 6.44
N MET A 27 4.37 11.74 5.22
CA MET A 27 5.79 11.80 4.91
C MET A 27 6.50 12.93 5.64
N GLN A 28 5.90 14.11 5.75
CA GLN A 28 6.47 15.23 6.51
C GLN A 28 6.57 14.90 8.00
N GLU A 29 5.52 14.33 8.60
CA GLU A 29 5.54 13.88 10.00
C GLU A 29 6.63 12.82 10.25
N LEU A 30 6.85 11.90 9.30
CA LEU A 30 7.93 10.91 9.35
C LEU A 30 9.33 11.53 9.15
N ILE A 31 9.44 12.65 8.43
CA ILE A 31 10.69 13.40 8.28
C ILE A 31 11.02 14.17 9.56
N GLU A 32 10.01 14.76 10.21
CA GLU A 32 10.14 15.51 11.46
C GLU A 32 10.44 14.62 12.68
N CYS A 33 10.13 13.31 12.59
CA CYS A 33 10.48 12.30 13.60
C CYS A 33 11.58 11.33 13.11
N PRO A 34 12.87 11.76 13.04
CA PRO A 34 13.97 10.95 12.52
C PRO A 34 14.23 9.66 13.31
N GLU A 35 13.85 9.63 14.59
CA GLU A 35 13.95 8.45 15.47
C GLU A 35 13.02 7.31 15.00
N LEU A 36 11.79 7.63 14.61
CA LEU A 36 10.83 6.68 14.05
C LEU A 36 11.28 6.18 12.67
N ARG A 37 11.97 7.03 11.89
CA ARG A 37 12.54 6.65 10.59
C ARG A 37 13.64 5.59 10.73
N MET A 38 14.54 5.74 11.70
CA MET A 38 15.57 4.74 11.99
C MET A 38 14.97 3.42 12.47
N GLU A 39 13.96 3.49 13.34
CA GLU A 39 13.24 2.31 13.82
C GLU A 39 12.48 1.61 12.68
N PHE A 40 11.80 2.38 11.83
CA PHE A 40 11.08 1.88 10.65
C PHE A 40 12.03 1.21 9.65
N ILE A 41 13.17 1.84 9.33
CA ILE A 41 14.23 1.26 8.48
C ILE A 41 14.77 -0.03 9.11
N GLY A 42 14.99 -0.05 10.42
CA GLY A 42 15.42 -1.23 11.15
C GLY A 42 14.43 -2.39 11.07
N LYS A 43 13.14 -2.11 11.23
CA LYS A 43 12.05 -3.09 11.10
C LYS A 43 11.94 -3.64 9.68
N MET A 44 12.07 -2.79 8.66
CA MET A 44 12.03 -3.23 7.25
C MET A 44 13.25 -4.08 6.87
N LYS A 45 14.46 -3.73 7.33
CA LYS A 45 15.66 -4.57 7.15
C LYS A 45 15.52 -5.93 7.83
N LYS A 46 14.96 -5.98 9.05
CA LYS A 46 14.68 -7.25 9.74
C LYS A 46 13.72 -8.12 8.93
N ARG A 47 12.60 -7.56 8.45
CA ARG A 47 11.63 -8.30 7.60
C ARG A 47 12.22 -8.76 6.27
N SER A 48 13.14 -8.00 5.68
CA SER A 48 13.84 -8.42 4.44
C SER A 48 14.81 -9.58 4.66
N ASN A 49 15.35 -9.71 5.88
CA ASN A 49 16.28 -10.77 6.25
C ASN A 49 15.58 -11.96 6.92
N GLU A 50 14.30 -11.81 7.29
CA GLU A 50 13.48 -12.92 7.76
C GLU A 50 13.27 -13.90 6.60
N PRO A 51 13.54 -15.20 6.81
CA PRO A 51 13.24 -16.20 5.80
C PRO A 51 11.76 -16.11 5.48
N THR A 52 11.45 -15.97 4.19
CA THR A 52 10.07 -15.82 3.73
C THR A 52 9.27 -17.01 4.24
N VAL A 53 8.39 -16.79 5.21
CA VAL A 53 7.55 -17.85 5.75
C VAL A 53 6.61 -18.26 4.61
N LYS A 54 6.88 -19.42 4.00
CA LYS A 54 6.02 -19.97 2.96
C LYS A 54 4.77 -20.54 3.64
N ILE A 55 3.72 -19.72 3.74
CA ILE A 55 2.43 -20.11 4.35
C ILE A 55 1.64 -21.08 3.43
N GLY A 56 2.15 -21.35 2.24
CA GLY A 56 1.61 -22.31 1.28
C GLY A 56 1.98 -21.92 -0.14
N THR A 57 1.52 -22.70 -1.13
CA THR A 57 1.61 -22.32 -2.54
C THR A 57 0.42 -21.44 -2.93
N LEU A 58 0.62 -20.57 -3.91
CA LEU A 58 -0.46 -19.77 -4.51
C LEU A 58 -1.60 -20.67 -5.03
N GLU A 59 -1.25 -21.86 -5.52
CA GLU A 59 -2.20 -22.87 -5.97
C GLU A 59 -3.10 -23.37 -4.84
N ASN A 60 -2.55 -23.64 -3.65
CA ASN A 60 -3.34 -24.06 -2.49
C ASN A 60 -4.27 -22.95 -1.99
N PHE A 61 -3.83 -21.69 -2.06
CA PHE A 61 -4.67 -20.54 -1.75
C PHE A 61 -5.86 -20.43 -2.71
N ARG A 62 -5.61 -20.53 -4.02
CA ARG A 62 -6.66 -20.49 -5.06
C ARG A 62 -7.66 -21.63 -4.90
N LYS A 63 -7.20 -22.86 -4.67
CA LYS A 63 -8.06 -24.03 -4.40
C LYS A 63 -8.94 -23.82 -3.16
N LYS A 64 -8.37 -23.31 -2.05
CA LYS A 64 -9.09 -23.12 -0.79
C LYS A 64 -10.24 -22.10 -0.92
N TYR A 65 -10.02 -21.04 -1.69
CA TYR A 65 -10.99 -19.94 -1.83
C TYR A 65 -11.80 -19.97 -3.12
N LYS A 66 -11.65 -21.02 -3.95
CA LYS A 66 -12.33 -21.15 -5.25
C LYS A 66 -12.15 -19.91 -6.13
N LEU A 67 -10.92 -19.40 -6.15
CA LEU A 67 -10.52 -18.28 -6.98
C LEU A 67 -9.98 -18.87 -8.29
N ASP A 68 -10.88 -19.05 -9.26
CA ASP A 68 -10.53 -19.37 -10.65
C ASP A 68 -10.07 -18.12 -11.40
#